data_AF-A0A1M3K937-F1
#
_entry.id   AF-A0A1M3K937-F1
#
_cell.length_a   1.000
_cell.length_b   1.000
_cell.length_c   1.000
_cell.angle_alpha   90.00
_cell.angle_beta   90.00
_cell.angle_gamma   90.00
#
_symmetry.space_group_name_H-M   'P 1'
#
loop_
_entity.id
_entity.type
_entity.pdbx_description
1 polymer ?
#
loop_
_entity_poly.entity_id
_entity_poly.type
_entity_poly.pdbx_seq_one_letter_code
_entity_poly.pdbx_strand_id
1 'polypeptide(L)' 'MSNGIAFAGDLFGSFPKPGVQRLLATDWGKLSASVEMLKATNLLEIYSGHNPKPFPRKELEKMATIEE' A
#
# COMPACT_ATOMS: atom_id res chain seq x y z
N MET A 1 10.62 -1.10 18.42
CA MET A 1 9.64 -1.85 17.61
C MET A 1 8.65 -0.83 17.07
N SER A 2 8.40 -0.78 15.76
CA SER A 2 7.45 0.18 15.19
C SER A 2 6.04 -0.13 15.69
N ASN A 3 5.23 0.89 15.95
CA ASN A 3 3.85 0.78 16.49
C ASN A 3 2.86 0.19 15.47
N GLY A 4 3.30 -0.66 14.55
CA GLY A 4 2.48 -1.16 13.44
C GLY A 4 2.14 -0.08 12.42
N ILE A 5 2.95 0.97 12.28
CA ILE A 5 2.71 2.05 11.33
C ILE A 5 3.76 2.00 10.21
N ALA A 6 3.31 2.10 8.96
CA ALA A 6 4.19 2.28 7.81
C ALA A 6 3.78 3.50 6.99
N PHE A 7 4.79 4.19 6.45
CA PHE A 7 4.61 5.11 5.34
C PHE A 7 4.98 4.39 4.05
N ALA A 8 4.02 4.20 3.16
CA ALA A 8 4.17 3.48 1.90
C ALA A 8 4.20 4.41 0.68
N GLY A 9 4.24 5.73 0.90
CA GLY A 9 4.37 6.73 -0.16
C GLY A 9 3.39 6.51 -1.32
N ASP A 10 3.93 6.53 -2.53
CA ASP A 10 3.17 6.45 -3.78
C ASP A 10 2.86 5.01 -4.23
N LEU A 11 3.15 4.01 -3.39
CA LEU A 11 2.71 2.63 -3.65
C LEU A 11 1.18 2.52 -3.58
N PHE A 12 0.54 3.35 -2.74
CA PHE A 12 -0.91 3.39 -2.61
C PHE A 12 -1.48 4.77 -2.92
N GLY A 13 -2.60 4.79 -3.64
CA GLY A 13 -3.49 5.93 -3.76
C GLY A 13 -4.70 5.77 -2.85
N SER A 14 -5.46 6.85 -2.65
CA SER A 14 -6.66 6.84 -1.82
C SER A 14 -7.93 7.39 -2.47
N PHE A 15 -7.84 7.86 -3.72
CA PHE A 15 -8.97 8.46 -4.44
C PHE A 15 -9.35 7.62 -5.67
N PRO A 16 -10.64 7.29 -5.86
CA PRO A 16 -11.77 7.52 -4.95
C PRO A 16 -11.79 6.54 -3.75
N LYS A 17 -10.94 5.50 -3.76
CA LYS A 17 -10.80 4.49 -2.71
C LYS A 17 -9.32 4.09 -2.56
N PRO A 18 -8.90 3.55 -1.40
CA PRO A 18 -7.57 2.96 -1.24
C PRO A 18 -7.27 1.88 -2.28
N GLY A 19 -6.08 1.93 -2.88
CA GLY A 19 -5.65 0.94 -3.87
C GLY A 19 -4.20 1.13 -4.28
N VAL A 20 -3.63 0.13 -4.97
CA VAL A 20 -2.26 0.22 -5.51
C VAL A 20 -2.22 1.28 -6.61
N GLN A 21 -1.31 2.24 -6.48
CA GLN A 21 -1.12 3.29 -7.47
C GLN A 21 -0.15 2.80 -8.56
N ARG A 22 -0.50 3.05 -9.84
CA ARG A 22 0.26 2.59 -11.02
C ARG A 22 0.85 3.73 -11.86
N LEU A 23 0.88 4.95 -11.32
CA LEU A 23 1.21 6.15 -12.10
C LEU A 23 2.72 6.44 -12.19
N LEU A 24 3.49 6.11 -11.14
CA LEU A 24 4.90 6.50 -10.99
C LEU A 24 5.77 5.35 -10.47
N ALA A 25 5.53 4.12 -10.96
CA ALA A 25 6.36 2.98 -10.58
C ALA A 25 7.69 3.02 -11.36
N THR A 26 8.81 2.80 -10.66
CA THR A 26 10.10 2.55 -11.33
C THR A 26 10.09 1.20 -12.05
N ASP A 27 9.32 0.24 -11.52
CA ASP A 27 9.18 -1.12 -12.04
C ASP A 27 7.76 -1.61 -11.76
N TRP A 28 6.92 -1.69 -12.79
CA TRP A 28 5.53 -2.11 -12.66
C TRP A 28 5.38 -3.59 -12.29
N GLY A 29 6.31 -4.45 -12.70
CA GLY A 29 6.30 -5.88 -12.38
C GLY A 29 6.55 -6.16 -10.89
N LYS A 30 7.10 -5.19 -10.15
CA LYS A 30 7.37 -5.31 -8.70
C LYS A 30 6.26 -4.82 -7.79
N LEU A 31 5.19 -4.23 -8.33
CA LEU A 31 4.11 -3.69 -7.51
C LEU A 31 3.45 -4.78 -6.65
N SER A 32 3.13 -5.93 -7.25
CA SER A 32 2.56 -7.08 -6.54
C SER A 32 3.47 -7.58 -5.43
N ALA A 33 4.77 -7.78 -5.71
CA ALA A 33 5.74 -8.21 -4.70
C ALA A 33 5.87 -7.19 -3.55
N SER A 34 5.82 -5.89 -3.85
CA SER A 34 5.90 -4.82 -2.85
C SER A 34 4.69 -4.82 -1.91
N VAL A 35 3.50 -5.10 -2.45
CA VAL A 35 2.28 -5.27 -1.64
C VAL A 35 2.36 -6.50 -0.76
N GLU A 36 2.84 -7.64 -1.29
CA GLU A 36 3.01 -8.87 -0.49
C GLU A 36 4.04 -8.70 0.63
N MET A 37 5.13 -7.99 0.37
CA MET A 37 6.10 -7.65 1.42
C MET A 37 5.45 -6.86 2.57
N LEU A 38 4.56 -5.91 2.27
CA LEU A 38 3.81 -5.18 3.29
C LEU A 38 2.79 -6.07 4.00
N LYS A 39 2.14 -6.99 3.29
CA LYS A 39 1.19 -7.93 3.91
C LYS A 39 1.85 -8.85 4.92
N ALA A 40 3.10 -9.24 4.68
CA ALA A 40 3.90 -10.09 5.57
C ALA A 40 4.36 -9.40 6.87
N THR A 41 4.10 -8.09 7.02
CA THR A 41 4.44 -7.33 8.23
C THR A 41 3.26 -7.20 9.19
N ASN A 42 3.54 -6.95 10.47
CA ASN A 42 2.53 -6.76 11.51
C ASN A 42 2.01 -5.30 11.57
N LEU A 43 1.62 -4.75 10.42
CA LEU A 43 1.10 -3.39 10.33
C LEU A 43 -0.34 -3.31 10.83
N LEU A 44 -0.68 -2.18 11.43
CA LEU A 44 -1.99 -1.74 11.85
C LEU A 44 -2.51 -0.63 10.94
N GLU A 45 -1.63 0.31 10.57
CA GLU A 45 -1.95 1.51 9.79
C GLU A 45 -0.91 1.78 8.71
N ILE A 46 -1.40 2.26 7.56
CA ILE A 46 -0.57 2.57 6.39
C ILE A 46 -0.90 3.99 5.93
N TYR A 47 0.13 4.84 5.85
CA TYR A 47 0.07 6.18 5.28
C TYR A 47 0.51 6.14 3.81
N SER A 48 -0.24 6.79 2.93
CA SER A 48 0.17 7.02 1.54
C SER A 48 0.75 8.42 1.34
N GLY A 49 1.39 8.66 0.19
CA GLY A 49 2.05 9.92 -0.14
C GLY A 49 1.09 11.11 -0.30
N HIS A 50 -0.18 10.85 -0.61
CA HIS A 50 -1.16 11.89 -0.97
C HIS A 50 -2.42 11.90 -0.09
N ASN A 51 -2.38 11.24 1.07
CA ASN A 51 -3.48 11.26 2.03
C ASN A 51 -2.98 11.46 3.46
N PRO A 52 -3.42 12.51 4.18
CA PRO A 52 -3.03 12.71 5.57
C PRO A 52 -3.67 11.69 6.53
N LYS A 53 -4.71 10.96 6.10
CA LYS A 53 -5.36 9.92 6.90
C LYS A 53 -4.80 8.55 6.52
N PRO A 54 -4.34 7.74 7.50
CA PRO A 54 -3.96 6.38 7.21
C PRO A 54 -5.20 5.54 6.87
N PHE A 55 -4.98 4.42 6.20
CA PHE A 55 -5.98 3.36 6.10
C PHE A 55 -5.55 2.16 6.95
N PRO A 56 -6.52 1.42 7.52
CA PRO A 56 -6.21 0.28 8.36
C PRO A 56 -5.66 -0.88 7.53
N ARG A 57 -4.81 -1.71 8.12
CA ARG A 57 -4.18 -2.88 7.48
C ARG A 57 -5.16 -3.81 6.76
N LYS A 58 -6.40 -3.92 7.25
CA LYS A 58 -7.47 -4.71 6.61
C LYS A 58 -7.81 -4.26 5.19
N GLU A 59 -7.55 -2.99 4.83
CA GLU A 59 -7.75 -2.52 3.46
C GLU A 59 -6.69 -3.08 2.51
N LEU A 60 -5.48 -3.40 3.00
CA LEU A 60 -4.42 -4.02 2.21
C LEU A 60 -4.80 -5.43 1.72
N GLU A 61 -5.67 -6.15 2.44
CA GLU A 61 -6.22 -7.44 1.98
C GLU A 61 -7.13 -7.31 0.77
N LYS A 62 -7.76 -6.14 0.58
CA LYS A 62 -8.65 -5.86 -0.55
C LYS A 62 -7.90 -5.31 -1.76
N MET A 63 -6.63 -4.95 -1.58
CA MET A 63 -5.81 -4.44 -2.67
C MET A 63 -5.39 -5.63 -3.52
N ALA A 64 -5.95 -5.67 -4.73
CA ALA A 64 -5.67 -6.72 -5.69
C ALA A 64 -4.16 -6.82 -5.93
N THR A 65 -3.65 -8.05 -5.91
CA THR A 65 -2.42 -8.40 -6.59
C THR A 65 -2.62 -8.00 -8.05
N ILE A 66 -1.70 -7.19 -8.57
CA ILE A 66 -1.78 -6.77 -9.97
C ILE A 66 -1.38 -8.01 -10.77
N GLU A 67 -2.37 -8.68 -11.37
CA GLU A 67 -2.13 -9.63 -12.46
C GLU A 67 -1.71 -8.82 -13.69
N GLU A 68 -0.62 -9.24 -14.34
CA GLU A 68 -0.12 -8.68 -15.61
C GLU A 68 -1.03 -9.04 -16.79
#